data_AF-A0A968JKX1-F1
#
_entry.id   AF-A0A968JKX1-F1
#
_cell.length_a   1.000
_cell.length_b   1.000
_cell.length_c   1.000
_cell.angle_alpha   90.00
_cell.angle_beta   90.00
_cell.angle_gamma   90.00
#
_symmetry.space_group_name_H-M   'P 1'
#
loop_
_entity.id
_entity.type
_entity.pdbx_description
1 polymer ?
#
loop_
_entity_poly.entity_id
_entity_poly.type
_entity_poly.pdbx_seq_one_letter_code
_entity_poly.pdbx_strand_id
1 'polypeptide(L)'
;MGVANIEEYERQQKKLYSPACLQLWTSPQVNWDGKLLGCCVNHFGDFGNVFEEGLPQLLQSERYVYAKQMLLGEKPARPDIPCTACNRYKRVLQMPFKKHLMEQLFKE
;
A
#
# COMPACT_ATOMS: atom_id res chain seq x y z
N MET A 1 12.20 10.98 -20.04
CA MET A 1 12.46 9.98 -18.97
C MET A 1 13.58 8.99 -19.32
N GLY A 2 14.03 8.86 -20.58
CA GLY A 2 15.31 8.20 -20.91
C GLY A 2 15.37 6.69 -20.65
N VAL A 3 14.23 6.04 -20.45
CA VAL A 3 14.12 4.61 -20.13
C VAL A 3 13.04 3.98 -20.99
N ALA A 4 13.20 2.70 -21.33
CA ALA A 4 12.31 1.98 -22.24
C ALA A 4 11.20 1.20 -21.53
N ASN A 5 11.34 0.90 -20.23
CA ASN A 5 10.36 0.13 -19.46
C ASN A 5 10.32 0.50 -17.97
N ILE A 6 9.30 0.00 -17.26
CA ILE A 6 9.05 0.25 -15.84
C ILE A 6 10.20 -0.28 -14.97
N GLU A 7 10.73 -1.47 -15.26
CA GLU A 7 11.79 -2.06 -14.43
C GLU A 7 13.08 -1.24 -14.49
N GLU A 8 13.41 -0.74 -15.68
CA GLU A 8 14.53 0.15 -15.89
C GLU A 8 14.32 1.48 -15.15
N TYR A 9 13.12 2.07 -15.23
CA TYR A 9 12.76 3.26 -14.45
C TYR A 9 12.95 3.02 -12.95
N GLU A 10 12.36 1.95 -12.41
CA GLU A 10 12.37 1.65 -10.98
C GLU A 10 13.79 1.41 -10.46
N ARG A 11 14.63 0.73 -11.25
CA ARG A 11 16.04 0.48 -10.92
C ARG A 11 16.87 1.76 -10.94
N GLN A 12 16.75 2.59 -11.98
CA GLN A 12 17.55 3.81 -12.12
C GLN A 12 17.14 4.88 -11.09
N GLN A 13 15.84 5.06 -10.88
CA GLN A 13 15.29 6.07 -9.98
C GLN A 13 15.20 5.59 -8.53
N LYS A 14 15.43 4.30 -8.27
CA LYS A 14 15.23 3.64 -6.97
C LYS A 14 13.86 3.95 -6.37
N LYS A 15 12.84 4.06 -7.21
CA LYS A 15 11.48 4.47 -6.84
C LYS A 15 10.47 3.67 -7.63
N LEU A 16 9.40 3.22 -6.96
CA LEU A 16 8.30 2.56 -7.65
C LEU A 16 7.65 3.51 -8.66
N TYR A 17 7.46 3.04 -9.89
CA TYR A 17 6.84 3.81 -10.96
C TYR A 17 5.41 4.22 -10.60
N SER A 18 4.69 3.30 -9.96
CA SER A 18 3.32 3.50 -9.47
C SER A 18 3.28 3.06 -7.99
N PRO A 19 3.48 3.98 -7.04
CA PRO A 19 3.56 3.65 -5.62
C PRO A 19 2.15 3.49 -5.01
N ALA A 20 1.31 2.63 -5.58
CA ALA A 20 -0.07 2.38 -5.15
C ALA A 20 -0.18 2.08 -3.65
N CYS A 21 0.85 1.44 -3.06
CA CYS A 21 0.91 1.15 -1.63
C CYS A 21 0.87 2.40 -0.73
N LEU A 22 1.24 3.59 -1.23
CA LEU A 22 1.11 4.85 -0.48
C LEU A 22 -0.34 5.23 -0.20
N GLN A 23 -1.28 4.73 -1.01
CA GLN A 23 -2.70 5.02 -0.85
C GLN A 23 -3.24 4.58 0.51
N LEU A 24 -2.61 3.59 1.17
CA LEU A 24 -3.00 3.21 2.53
C LEU A 24 -2.91 4.38 3.53
N TRP A 25 -2.06 5.38 3.25
CA TRP A 25 -1.92 6.60 4.06
C TRP A 25 -2.67 7.79 3.47
N THR A 26 -2.60 7.99 2.16
CA THR A 26 -3.06 9.26 1.54
C THR A 26 -4.46 9.20 0.95
N SER A 27 -4.88 8.04 0.45
CA SER A 27 -6.18 7.89 -0.22
C SER A 27 -6.61 6.41 -0.23
N PRO A 28 -7.04 5.86 0.92
CA PRO A 28 -7.47 4.46 1.00
C PRO A 28 -8.65 4.19 0.05
N GLN A 29 -8.57 3.09 -0.71
CA GLN A 29 -9.60 2.75 -1.68
C GLN A 29 -10.72 1.94 -1.00
N VAL A 30 -11.97 2.33 -1.25
CA VAL A 30 -13.19 1.63 -0.83
C VAL A 30 -13.92 1.19 -2.08
N ASN A 31 -14.34 -0.08 -2.13
CA ASN A 31 -15.09 -0.62 -3.25
C ASN A 31 -16.58 -0.23 -3.18
N TRP A 32 -17.32 -0.42 -4.27
CA TRP A 32 -18.74 -0.08 -4.35
C TRP A 32 -19.62 -0.82 -3.32
N ASP A 33 -19.21 -2.02 -2.90
CA ASP A 33 -19.88 -2.84 -1.89
C ASP A 33 -19.43 -2.55 -0.45
N GLY A 34 -18.66 -1.46 -0.25
CA GLY A 34 -18.21 -1.00 1.05
C GLY A 34 -16.92 -1.65 1.55
N LYS A 35 -16.38 -2.67 0.85
CA LYS A 35 -15.11 -3.28 1.23
C LYS A 35 -13.96 -2.27 1.20
N LEU A 36 -13.23 -2.15 2.30
CA LEU A 36 -12.00 -1.37 2.35
C LEU A 36 -10.85 -2.15 1.71
N LEU A 37 -10.42 -1.72 0.53
CA LEU A 37 -9.34 -2.36 -0.24
C LEU A 37 -7.95 -1.81 0.13
N GLY A 38 -7.88 -0.56 0.59
CA GLY A 38 -6.63 0.11 0.97
C GLY A 38 -5.80 0.66 -0.20
N CYS A 39 -5.66 -0.06 -1.33
CA CYS A 39 -5.00 0.45 -2.54
C CYS A 39 -5.70 0.00 -3.83
N CYS A 40 -5.47 0.72 -4.92
CA CYS A 40 -6.19 0.57 -6.19
C CYS A 40 -5.87 -0.72 -6.96
N VAL A 41 -4.83 -1.44 -6.55
CA VAL A 41 -4.42 -2.71 -7.16
C VAL A 41 -4.83 -3.92 -6.33
N ASN A 42 -5.41 -3.71 -5.14
CA ASN A 42 -5.80 -4.82 -4.29
C ASN A 42 -7.06 -5.50 -4.83
N HIS A 43 -6.92 -6.78 -5.12
CA HIS A 43 -7.99 -7.70 -5.51
C HIS A 43 -7.86 -9.05 -4.77
N PHE A 44 -7.06 -9.08 -3.70
CA PHE A 44 -6.71 -10.31 -2.96
C PHE A 44 -7.54 -10.50 -1.68
N GLY A 45 -8.26 -9.46 -1.25
CA GLY A 45 -9.09 -9.45 -0.06
C GLY A 45 -9.40 -8.02 0.39
N ASP A 46 -10.02 -7.87 1.55
CA ASP A 46 -10.37 -6.58 2.14
C ASP A 46 -9.91 -6.48 3.60
N PHE A 47 -10.03 -5.26 4.15
CA PHE A 47 -9.72 -4.93 5.53
C PHE A 47 -10.98 -4.76 6.40
N GLY A 48 -12.15 -5.18 5.92
CA GLY A 48 -13.46 -4.96 6.54
C GLY A 48 -14.40 -4.16 5.64
N ASN A 49 -15.62 -3.91 6.13
CA ASN A 49 -16.67 -3.19 5.38
C ASN A 49 -17.02 -1.85 6.03
N VAL A 50 -16.85 -0.75 5.28
CA VAL A 50 -17.11 0.60 5.80
C VAL A 50 -18.59 0.86 6.11
N PHE A 51 -19.50 0.13 5.46
CA PHE A 51 -20.94 0.25 5.71
C PHE A 51 -21.36 -0.41 7.04
N GLU A 52 -20.54 -1.31 7.57
CA GLU A 52 -20.80 -2.03 8.81
C GLU A 52 -20.04 -1.41 10.00
N GLU A 53 -18.75 -1.14 9.83
CA GLU A 53 -17.86 -0.73 10.94
C GLU A 53 -17.51 0.76 10.92
N GLY A 54 -17.67 1.42 9.78
CA GLY A 54 -17.21 2.79 9.56
C GLY A 54 -15.73 2.89 9.16
N LEU A 55 -15.43 3.82 8.25
CA LEU A 55 -14.07 4.00 7.75
C LEU A 55 -13.04 4.37 8.86
N PRO A 56 -13.32 5.31 9.80
CA PRO A 56 -12.35 5.66 10.84
C PRO A 56 -11.92 4.47 11.71
N GLN A 57 -12.86 3.59 12.05
CA GLN A 57 -12.63 2.38 12.83
C GLN A 57 -11.75 1.41 12.06
N LEU A 58 -12.08 1.15 10.79
CA LEU A 58 -11.30 0.25 9.94
C LEU A 58 -9.86 0.74 9.70
N LEU A 59 -9.65 2.05 9.56
CA LEU A 59 -8.31 2.62 9.42
C LEU A 59 -7.44 2.46 10.68
N GLN A 60 -8.06 2.23 11.83
CA GLN A 60 -7.42 1.92 13.11
C GLN A 60 -7.41 0.41 13.42
N SER A 61 -8.03 -0.41 12.59
CA SER A 61 -8.09 -1.86 12.80
C SER A 61 -6.69 -2.48 12.79
N GLU A 62 -6.55 -3.58 13.52
CA GLU A 62 -5.28 -4.30 13.65
C GLU A 62 -4.73 -4.72 12.27
N ARG A 63 -5.57 -5.30 11.40
CA ARG A 63 -5.15 -5.74 10.07
C ARG A 63 -4.65 -4.57 9.20
N TYR A 64 -5.33 -3.42 9.26
CA TYR A 64 -4.96 -2.25 8.44
C TYR A 64 -3.67 -1.59 8.93
N VAL A 65 -3.52 -1.44 10.25
CA VAL A 65 -2.30 -0.91 10.87
C VAL A 65 -1.12 -1.86 10.65
N TYR A 66 -1.33 -3.16 10.77
CA TYR A 66 -0.29 -4.16 10.52
C TYR A 66 0.16 -4.12 9.05
N ALA A 67 -0.77 -3.97 8.09
CA ALA A 67 -0.42 -3.83 6.68
C ALA A 67 0.47 -2.61 6.40
N LYS A 68 0.22 -1.48 7.07
CA LYS A 68 1.10 -0.31 7.02
C LYS A 68 2.50 -0.63 7.54
N GLN A 69 2.61 -1.30 8.68
CA GLN A 69 3.90 -1.71 9.26
C GLN A 69 4.66 -2.70 8.35
N MET A 70 3.95 -3.64 7.70
CA MET A 70 4.53 -4.53 6.69
C MET A 70 5.14 -3.76 5.53
N LEU A 71 4.44 -2.76 4.99
CA LEU A 71 4.91 -1.93 3.88
C LEU A 71 6.10 -1.04 4.27
N LEU A 72 6.21 -0.69 5.55
CA LEU A 72 7.39 0.02 6.10
C LEU A 72 8.56 -0.93 6.40
N GLY A 73 8.39 -2.24 6.27
CA GLY A 73 9.40 -3.25 6.62
C GLY A 73 9.56 -3.47 8.12
N GLU A 74 8.62 -2.98 8.94
CA GLU A 74 8.68 -3.03 10.41
C GLU A 74 8.07 -4.32 10.99
N LYS A 75 7.27 -5.03 10.18
CA LYS A 75 6.66 -6.32 10.53
C LYS A 75 6.83 -7.34 9.40
N PRO A 76 6.93 -8.64 9.72
CA PRO A 76 6.98 -9.70 8.71
C PRO A 76 5.65 -9.82 7.97
N ALA A 77 5.66 -10.50 6.82
CA ALA A 77 4.45 -10.78 6.06
C ALA A 77 3.47 -11.66 6.86
N ARG A 78 2.17 -11.31 6.86
CA ARG A 78 1.11 -12.07 7.53
C ARG A 78 0.13 -12.66 6.49
N PRO A 79 -0.16 -13.97 6.51
CA PRO A 79 -0.95 -14.61 5.45
C PRO A 79 -2.36 -14.07 5.22
N ASP A 80 -3.01 -13.52 6.24
CA ASP A 80 -4.38 -13.00 6.21
C ASP A 80 -4.46 -11.50 5.83
N ILE A 81 -3.32 -10.86 5.56
CA ILE A 81 -3.25 -9.49 5.08
C ILE A 81 -3.15 -9.49 3.54
N PRO A 82 -4.06 -8.81 2.81
CA PRO A 82 -4.10 -8.85 1.33
C PRO A 82 -2.77 -8.49 0.65
N CYS A 83 -1.96 -7.64 1.28
CA CYS A 83 -0.64 -7.25 0.77
C CYS A 83 0.31 -8.44 0.56
N THR A 84 0.20 -9.50 1.36
CA THR A 84 1.10 -10.68 1.28
C THR A 84 0.98 -11.40 -0.07
N ALA A 85 -0.21 -11.41 -0.68
CA ALA A 85 -0.44 -12.00 -2.00
C ALA A 85 -0.07 -11.05 -3.16
N CYS A 86 0.23 -9.78 -2.88
CA CYS A 86 0.47 -8.78 -3.90
C CYS A 86 1.93 -8.76 -4.37
N ASN A 87 2.17 -8.94 -5.67
CA ASN A 87 3.52 -8.88 -6.25
C ASN A 87 4.22 -7.53 -6.04
N ARG A 88 3.48 -6.43 -5.85
CA ARG A 88 4.07 -5.12 -5.56
C ARG A 88 4.68 -5.05 -4.16
N TYR A 89 4.18 -5.82 -3.20
CA TYR A 89 4.71 -5.84 -1.84
C TYR A 89 6.19 -6.24 -1.82
N LYS A 90 6.57 -7.25 -2.61
CA LYS A 90 7.97 -7.67 -2.76
C LYS A 90 8.88 -6.54 -3.26
N ARG A 91 8.38 -5.71 -4.19
CA ARG A 91 9.12 -4.55 -4.73
C ARG A 91 9.21 -3.41 -3.72
N VAL A 92 8.15 -3.17 -2.94
CA VAL A 92 8.15 -2.18 -1.85
C VAL A 92 9.29 -2.44 -0.88
N LEU A 93 9.49 -3.71 -0.48
CA LEU A 93 10.54 -4.10 0.47
C LEU A 93 11.97 -3.92 -0.08
N GLN A 94 12.13 -3.82 -1.40
CA GLN A 94 13.43 -3.64 -2.07
C GLN A 94 13.77 -2.16 -2.33
N MET A 95 12.85 -1.25 -2.05
CA MET A 95 12.95 0.18 -2.37
C MET A 95 12.92 1.01 -1.09
N PRO A 96 13.44 2.25 -1.09
CA PRO A 96 13.35 3.15 0.07
C PRO A 96 11.93 3.71 0.23
N PHE A 97 10.93 2.85 0.41
CA PHE A 97 9.50 3.19 0.44
C PHE A 97 9.16 4.19 1.55
N LYS A 98 9.68 3.98 2.76
CA LYS A 98 9.47 4.91 3.90
C LYS A 98 9.93 6.33 3.55
N LYS A 99 11.08 6.49 2.90
CA LYS A 99 11.57 7.79 2.43
C LYS A 99 10.57 8.44 1.47
N HIS A 100 10.13 7.71 0.44
CA HIS A 100 9.14 8.24 -0.51
C HIS A 100 7.79 8.56 0.14
N LEU A 101 7.36 7.78 1.14
CA LEU A 101 6.15 8.09 1.90
C LEU A 101 6.29 9.42 2.62
N MET A 102 7.41 9.65 3.32
CA MET A 102 7.65 10.93 4.00
C MET A 102 7.67 12.09 2.98
N GLU A 103 8.36 11.94 1.85
CA GLU A 103 8.37 12.94 0.78
C GLU A 103 6.98 13.23 0.19
N GLN A 104 6.04 12.29 0.28
CA GLN A 104 4.67 12.49 -0.21
C GLN A 104 3.76 13.12 0.84
N LEU A 105 3.97 12.81 2.12
CA LEU A 105 3.17 13.36 3.22
C LEU A 105 3.56 14.80 3.60
N PHE A 106 4.84 15.15 3.41
CA PHE A 106 5.40 16.45 3.80
C PHE A 106 5.77 17.33 2.61
N LYS A 107 5.17 17.08 1.45
CA LYS A 107 5.28 17.97 0.29
C LYS A 107 4.37 19.18 0.52
N GLU A 108 4.96 20.28 0.95
CA GLU A 108 4.36 21.63 0.88
C GLU A 108 4.25 22.12 -0.58
#